data_AF-A0A2V5YJ62-F1
#
_entry.id   AF-A0A2V5YJ62-F1
#
_cell.length_a   1.000
_cell.length_b   1.000
_cell.length_c   1.000
_cell.angle_alpha   90.00
_cell.angle_beta   90.00
_cell.angle_gamma   90.00
#
_symmetry.space_group_name_H-M   'P 1'
#
loop_
_entity.id
_entity.type
_entity.pdbx_description
1 polymer ?
#
loop_
_entity_poly.entity_id
_entity_poly.type
_entity_poly.pdbx_seq_one_letter_code
_entity_poly.pdbx_strand_id
1 'polypeptide(L)'
;MSNAFIEKVKNAAVIETSFSVDHTLKNPHKIDSGGNDGDIHAAGRDTAIRLPLVVEITNAGMDSQKPAKDAMKAAVGDAKIPLAGIWRLWFEHAGKKPQIQGAKVPKPADTNPDHVFELHPLSEVNGNDCTRSFQPIPGYDAYDAERAFGEEYEKLTCTIRITGTAIQIESKKAGINHTQFHMQIVGKPKKGIGSAVFVLADVFDINDEEEKLNASPVRMVFVDGTPAAQAVAALEDGDRMNLLGIPRVDLNKVSAIAKGLASNKTYRGPLPYEIIVLAQLPE
;
A
#
# COMPACT_ATOMS: atom_id res chain seq x y z
N MET A 1 -14.59 -8.10 -1.49
CA MET A 1 -13.77 -8.73 -0.43
C MET A 1 -14.68 -9.17 0.71
N SER A 2 -14.34 -10.23 1.45
CA SER A 2 -15.16 -10.67 2.58
C SER A 2 -15.08 -9.68 3.75
N ASN A 3 -16.19 -9.51 4.47
CA ASN A 3 -16.25 -8.63 5.64
C ASN A 3 -15.28 -9.10 6.73
N ALA A 4 -15.17 -10.41 6.93
CA ALA A 4 -14.25 -10.99 7.92
C ALA A 4 -12.79 -10.64 7.62
N PHE A 5 -12.37 -10.70 6.35
CA PHE A 5 -11.02 -10.30 5.97
C PHE A 5 -10.80 -8.79 6.18
N ILE A 6 -11.75 -7.94 5.76
CA ILE A 6 -11.67 -6.49 5.97
C ILE A 6 -11.53 -6.17 7.46
N GLU A 7 -12.37 -6.73 8.32
CA GLU A 7 -12.29 -6.48 9.76
C GLU A 7 -10.97 -6.96 10.37
N LYS A 8 -10.39 -8.04 9.84
CA LYS A 8 -9.09 -8.56 10.28
C LYS A 8 -7.94 -7.59 9.96
N VAL A 9 -7.97 -6.93 8.79
CA VAL A 9 -6.77 -6.23 8.25
C VAL A 9 -6.87 -4.70 8.24
N LYS A 10 -8.07 -4.11 8.31
CA LYS A 10 -8.30 -2.66 8.10
C LYS A 10 -7.50 -1.70 9.00
N ASN A 11 -7.02 -2.19 10.14
CA ASN A 11 -6.20 -1.45 11.10
C ASN A 11 -4.85 -2.14 11.35
N ALA A 12 -4.43 -3.05 10.46
CA ALA A 12 -3.06 -3.54 10.41
C ALA A 12 -2.29 -2.77 9.33
N ALA A 13 -0.97 -2.75 9.42
CA ALA A 13 -0.09 -2.32 8.33
C ALA A 13 0.37 -3.56 7.56
N VAL A 14 0.89 -4.55 8.30
CA VAL A 14 1.49 -5.78 7.77
C VAL A 14 0.50 -6.96 7.82
N ILE A 15 0.53 -7.80 6.78
CA ILE A 15 -0.08 -9.13 6.76
C ILE A 15 1.04 -10.16 6.60
N GLU A 16 0.96 -11.21 7.41
CA GLU A 16 1.76 -12.43 7.24
C GLU A 16 0.99 -13.46 6.42
N THR A 17 1.68 -14.15 5.52
CA THR A 17 1.07 -15.18 4.70
C THR A 17 2.05 -16.22 4.17
N SER A 18 1.53 -17.26 3.52
CA SER A 18 2.31 -18.30 2.84
C SER A 18 2.04 -18.25 1.34
N PHE A 19 3.02 -17.75 0.59
CA PHE A 19 2.89 -17.34 -0.80
C PHE A 19 3.59 -18.33 -1.74
N SER A 20 2.88 -18.78 -2.77
CA SER A 20 3.47 -19.51 -3.89
C SER A 20 3.97 -18.50 -4.92
N VAL A 21 5.29 -18.42 -5.10
CA VAL A 21 5.92 -17.50 -6.07
C VAL A 21 5.83 -18.13 -7.46
N ASP A 22 5.01 -17.58 -8.35
CA ASP A 22 4.87 -18.12 -9.71
C ASP A 22 5.83 -17.46 -10.70
N HIS A 23 6.05 -16.15 -10.56
CA HIS A 23 6.95 -15.36 -11.39
C HIS A 23 7.66 -14.29 -10.56
N THR A 24 8.92 -14.00 -10.89
CA THR A 24 9.69 -12.89 -10.32
C THR A 24 10.42 -12.14 -11.42
N LEU A 25 10.60 -10.83 -11.27
CA LEU A 25 11.50 -10.09 -12.14
C LEU A 25 12.94 -10.60 -12.01
N LYS A 26 13.68 -10.57 -13.12
CA LYS A 26 15.09 -10.98 -13.14
C LYS A 26 15.96 -9.99 -12.37
N ASN A 27 15.71 -8.71 -12.58
CA ASN A 27 16.39 -7.60 -11.92
C ASN A 27 15.33 -6.67 -11.36
N PRO A 28 15.65 -5.90 -10.29
CA PRO A 28 14.84 -4.76 -9.92
C PRO A 28 14.60 -3.83 -11.12
N HIS A 29 13.52 -3.07 -11.06
CA HIS A 29 13.31 -1.97 -12.00
C HIS A 29 14.50 -1.00 -11.98
N LYS A 30 14.64 -0.24 -13.06
CA LYS A 30 15.57 0.90 -13.03
C LYS A 30 15.03 1.91 -12.02
N ILE A 31 15.90 2.78 -11.53
CA ILE A 31 15.48 3.93 -10.74
C ILE A 31 15.45 5.13 -11.68
N ASP A 32 14.24 5.62 -11.94
CA ASP A 32 14.00 6.92 -12.59
C ASP A 32 12.74 7.58 -12.03
N SER A 33 11.55 7.24 -12.52
CA SER A 33 10.26 7.88 -12.24
C SER A 33 9.11 6.90 -12.49
N GLY A 34 7.94 7.16 -11.90
CA GLY A 34 6.75 6.34 -12.11
C GLY A 34 6.95 4.88 -11.69
N GLY A 35 6.81 3.92 -12.62
CA GLY A 35 7.00 2.49 -12.32
C GLY A 35 8.46 2.02 -12.29
N ASN A 36 9.43 2.92 -12.44
CA ASN A 36 10.86 2.65 -12.32
C ASN A 36 11.35 3.15 -10.96
N ASP A 37 10.92 2.47 -9.91
CA ASP A 37 11.13 2.78 -8.49
C ASP A 37 12.30 1.98 -7.86
N GLY A 38 12.94 1.10 -8.63
CA GLY A 38 13.98 0.22 -8.10
C GLY A 38 13.44 -1.00 -7.36
N ASP A 39 12.15 -1.29 -7.48
CA ASP A 39 11.51 -2.41 -6.80
C ASP A 39 11.68 -3.70 -7.58
N ILE A 40 11.47 -4.84 -6.91
CA ILE A 40 11.44 -6.14 -7.55
C ILE A 40 10.08 -6.81 -7.31
N HIS A 41 9.36 -7.03 -8.40
CA HIS A 41 8.03 -7.60 -8.38
C HIS A 41 8.09 -9.12 -8.43
N ALA A 42 7.16 -9.73 -7.69
CA ALA A 42 6.81 -11.13 -7.83
C ALA A 42 5.30 -11.31 -7.84
N ALA A 43 4.81 -12.09 -8.80
CA ALA A 43 3.41 -12.48 -8.87
C ALA A 43 3.25 -13.93 -8.44
N GLY A 44 2.12 -14.23 -7.81
CA GLY A 44 1.91 -15.55 -7.25
C GLY A 44 0.50 -15.76 -6.71
N ARG A 45 0.39 -16.78 -5.85
CA ARG A 45 -0.89 -17.22 -5.31
C ARG A 45 -0.80 -17.39 -3.81
N ASP A 46 -1.87 -16.99 -3.13
CA ASP A 46 -1.96 -17.01 -1.68
C ASP A 46 -3.28 -17.64 -1.19
N THR A 47 -3.20 -18.44 -0.12
CA THR A 47 -4.38 -19.14 0.44
C THR A 47 -5.15 -18.35 1.50
N ALA A 48 -4.59 -17.27 2.06
CA ALA A 48 -5.25 -16.44 3.06
C ALA A 48 -5.95 -15.21 2.43
N ILE A 49 -5.23 -14.47 1.59
CA ILE A 49 -5.67 -13.28 0.85
C ILE A 49 -6.62 -13.68 -0.28
N ARG A 50 -6.30 -14.76 -1.02
CA ARG A 50 -7.13 -15.34 -2.10
C ARG A 50 -7.65 -14.31 -3.12
N LEU A 51 -6.78 -13.40 -3.53
CA LEU A 51 -6.96 -12.45 -4.64
C LEU A 51 -5.75 -12.59 -5.58
N PRO A 52 -5.85 -12.16 -6.86
CA PRO A 52 -4.66 -11.84 -7.65
C PRO A 52 -3.75 -10.93 -6.83
N LEU A 53 -2.48 -11.31 -6.72
CA LEU A 53 -1.55 -10.73 -5.76
C LEU A 53 -0.17 -10.54 -6.41
N VAL A 54 0.34 -9.33 -6.29
CA VAL A 54 1.75 -9.00 -6.53
C VAL A 54 2.38 -8.63 -5.18
N VAL A 55 3.65 -8.99 -5.01
CA VAL A 55 4.44 -8.67 -3.83
C VAL A 55 5.74 -8.01 -4.26
N GLU A 56 6.19 -7.01 -3.51
CA GLU A 56 7.28 -6.13 -3.95
C GLU A 56 8.25 -5.86 -2.81
N ILE A 57 9.54 -6.11 -3.04
CA ILE A 57 10.59 -5.60 -2.16
C ILE A 57 10.96 -4.22 -2.70
N THR A 58 10.81 -3.17 -1.88
CA THR A 58 11.22 -1.83 -2.28
C THR A 58 12.74 -1.69 -2.26
N ASN A 59 13.30 -0.70 -2.96
CA ASN A 59 14.76 -0.44 -2.96
C ASN A 59 15.57 -1.73 -3.20
N ALA A 60 15.07 -2.61 -4.07
CA ALA A 60 15.56 -3.97 -4.17
C ALA A 60 17.00 -4.05 -4.68
N GLY A 61 17.54 -2.97 -5.26
CA GLY A 61 18.95 -2.87 -5.65
C GLY A 61 19.96 -2.99 -4.50
N MET A 62 19.56 -2.69 -3.25
CA MET A 62 20.48 -2.68 -2.10
C MET A 62 21.08 -4.06 -1.78
N ASP A 63 22.33 -4.06 -1.30
CA ASP A 63 23.02 -5.28 -0.85
C ASP A 63 22.31 -5.98 0.31
N SER A 64 21.73 -5.20 1.22
CA SER A 64 20.93 -5.72 2.35
C SER A 64 19.72 -6.54 1.89
N GLN A 65 19.19 -6.26 0.69
CA GLN A 65 18.03 -6.96 0.13
C GLN A 65 18.41 -8.20 -0.69
N LYS A 66 19.70 -8.45 -0.89
CA LYS A 66 20.16 -9.60 -1.68
C LYS A 66 19.64 -10.94 -1.14
N PRO A 67 19.69 -11.25 0.17
CA PRO A 67 19.19 -12.53 0.68
C PRO A 67 17.69 -12.73 0.43
N ALA A 68 16.87 -11.69 0.67
CA ALA A 68 15.43 -11.73 0.42
C ALA A 68 15.10 -11.93 -1.07
N LYS A 69 15.77 -11.19 -1.97
CA LYS A 69 15.64 -11.38 -3.43
C LYS A 69 15.98 -12.79 -3.87
N ASP A 70 17.11 -13.32 -3.39
CA ASP A 70 17.57 -14.65 -3.77
C ASP A 70 16.61 -15.72 -3.26
N ALA A 71 16.09 -15.58 -2.04
CA ALA A 71 15.06 -16.46 -1.50
C ALA A 71 13.77 -16.41 -2.32
N MET A 72 13.30 -15.23 -2.70
CA MET A 72 12.11 -15.06 -3.54
C MET A 72 12.29 -15.70 -4.92
N LYS A 73 13.45 -15.49 -5.57
CA LYS A 73 13.79 -16.09 -6.87
C LYS A 73 13.93 -17.61 -6.79
N ALA A 74 14.55 -18.13 -5.73
CA ALA A 74 14.69 -19.57 -5.51
C ALA A 74 13.33 -20.26 -5.28
N ALA A 75 12.33 -19.53 -4.82
CA ALA A 75 10.99 -20.04 -4.59
C ALA A 75 10.10 -20.10 -5.84
N VAL A 76 10.55 -19.57 -6.99
CA VAL A 76 9.79 -19.59 -8.25
C VAL A 76 9.39 -21.01 -8.62
N GLY A 77 8.08 -21.26 -8.70
CA GLY A 77 7.50 -22.58 -8.91
C GLY A 77 6.30 -22.80 -7.98
N ASP A 78 6.13 -24.04 -7.51
CA ASP A 78 5.03 -24.40 -6.62
C ASP A 78 5.43 -24.43 -5.12
N ALA A 79 6.65 -23.97 -4.79
CA ALA A 79 7.09 -23.84 -3.41
C ALA A 79 6.36 -22.67 -2.73
N LYS A 80 5.91 -22.89 -1.49
CA LYS A 80 5.35 -21.85 -0.64
C LYS A 80 6.42 -21.33 0.30
N ILE A 81 6.59 -20.01 0.35
CA ILE A 81 7.46 -19.35 1.32
C ILE A 81 6.64 -18.45 2.25
N PRO A 82 7.01 -18.33 3.53
CA PRO A 82 6.42 -17.35 4.41
C PRO A 82 6.86 -15.94 3.98
N LEU A 83 5.90 -15.02 3.93
CA LEU A 83 6.11 -13.61 3.65
C LEU A 83 5.41 -12.76 4.73
N ALA A 84 5.98 -11.60 5.00
CA ALA A 84 5.28 -10.51 5.68
C ALA A 84 5.41 -9.25 4.82
N GLY A 85 4.32 -8.51 4.64
CA GLY A 85 4.36 -7.27 3.89
C GLY A 85 3.17 -6.37 4.14
N ILE A 86 3.32 -5.11 3.75
CA ILE A 86 2.34 -4.07 3.95
C ILE A 86 1.23 -4.30 2.96
N TRP A 87 0.01 -4.50 3.44
CA TRP A 87 -1.09 -4.72 2.54
C TRP A 87 -1.51 -3.42 1.89
N ARG A 88 -1.76 -3.50 0.59
CA ARG A 88 -2.24 -2.39 -0.24
C ARG A 88 -3.39 -2.88 -1.10
N LEU A 89 -4.50 -2.16 -1.07
CA LEU A 89 -5.58 -2.29 -2.04
C LEU A 89 -5.62 -0.99 -2.82
N TRP A 90 -5.29 -1.01 -4.12
CA TRP A 90 -5.29 0.16 -4.97
C TRP A 90 -5.64 -0.20 -6.42
N PHE A 91 -6.23 0.73 -7.17
CA PHE A 91 -6.77 0.46 -8.51
C PHE A 91 -5.76 0.75 -9.64
N GLU A 92 -4.46 0.66 -9.35
CA GLU A 92 -3.38 0.96 -10.30
C GLU A 92 -3.26 -0.08 -11.42
N HIS A 93 -3.37 -1.36 -11.10
CA HIS A 93 -3.31 -2.45 -12.08
C HIS A 93 -4.67 -3.13 -12.28
N ALA A 94 -5.76 -2.38 -12.08
CA ALA A 94 -7.12 -2.89 -12.16
C ALA A 94 -7.44 -3.47 -13.55
N GLY A 95 -7.74 -4.77 -13.58
CA GLY A 95 -8.19 -5.47 -14.77
C GLY A 95 -9.64 -5.19 -15.15
N LYS A 96 -10.06 -5.73 -16.30
CA LYS A 96 -11.45 -5.61 -16.80
C LYS A 96 -12.45 -6.54 -16.10
N LYS A 97 -11.97 -7.52 -15.34
CA LYS A 97 -12.80 -8.54 -14.68
C LYS A 97 -12.83 -8.31 -13.17
N PRO A 98 -13.96 -8.58 -12.49
CA PRO A 98 -14.01 -8.53 -11.03
C PRO A 98 -13.00 -9.47 -10.39
N GLN A 99 -12.27 -8.97 -9.39
CA GLN A 99 -11.40 -9.77 -8.55
C GLN A 99 -12.15 -10.13 -7.26
N ILE A 100 -12.56 -11.40 -7.14
CA ILE A 100 -13.43 -11.87 -6.07
C ILE A 100 -12.59 -12.65 -5.07
N GLN A 101 -12.46 -12.10 -3.86
CA GLN A 101 -11.75 -12.78 -2.78
C GLN A 101 -12.39 -14.15 -2.51
N GLY A 102 -11.56 -15.19 -2.49
CA GLY A 102 -12.01 -16.56 -2.27
C GLY A 102 -12.33 -17.32 -3.55
N ALA A 103 -12.43 -16.66 -4.71
CA ALA A 103 -12.47 -17.37 -5.98
C ALA A 103 -11.13 -18.09 -6.25
N LYS A 104 -11.13 -19.01 -7.22
CA LYS A 104 -9.89 -19.61 -7.71
C LYS A 104 -9.03 -18.52 -8.34
N VAL A 105 -7.83 -18.31 -7.82
CA VAL A 105 -6.81 -17.43 -8.43
C VAL A 105 -6.01 -18.28 -9.42
N PRO A 106 -6.08 -17.98 -10.74
CA PRO A 106 -5.26 -18.68 -11.72
C PRO A 106 -3.78 -18.40 -11.49
N LYS A 107 -2.91 -19.30 -11.97
CA LYS A 107 -1.48 -19.01 -12.04
C LYS A 107 -1.28 -17.79 -12.94
N PRO A 108 -0.58 -16.72 -12.48
CA PRO A 108 -0.32 -15.56 -13.30
C PRO A 108 0.58 -15.92 -14.49
N ALA A 109 0.51 -15.12 -15.56
CA ALA A 109 1.27 -15.37 -16.79
C ALA A 109 2.65 -14.66 -16.79
N ASP A 110 2.80 -13.65 -15.95
CA ASP A 110 3.97 -12.79 -15.83
C ASP A 110 4.12 -12.29 -14.38
N THR A 111 5.03 -11.34 -14.16
CA THR A 111 5.35 -10.77 -12.85
C THR A 111 4.42 -9.64 -12.42
N ASN A 112 3.54 -9.16 -13.30
CA ASN A 112 2.64 -8.03 -13.04
C ASN A 112 1.28 -8.23 -13.75
N PRO A 113 0.51 -9.27 -13.38
CA PRO A 113 -0.82 -9.50 -13.93
C PRO A 113 -1.80 -8.40 -13.47
N ASP A 114 -2.99 -8.33 -14.07
CA ASP A 114 -4.08 -7.50 -13.53
C ASP A 114 -4.34 -7.83 -12.04
N HIS A 115 -4.14 -6.85 -11.16
CA HIS A 115 -4.29 -6.99 -9.72
C HIS A 115 -4.73 -5.66 -9.09
N VAL A 116 -5.38 -5.75 -7.93
CA VAL A 116 -5.69 -4.57 -7.12
C VAL A 116 -5.17 -4.71 -5.69
N PHE A 117 -4.70 -5.89 -5.32
CA PHE A 117 -4.20 -6.18 -3.99
C PHE A 117 -2.73 -6.57 -4.06
N GLU A 118 -1.93 -5.99 -3.18
CA GLU A 118 -0.49 -6.16 -3.12
C GLU A 118 -0.02 -6.37 -1.68
N LEU A 119 1.16 -6.98 -1.54
CA LEU A 119 2.03 -6.76 -0.39
C LEU A 119 3.19 -5.88 -0.83
N HIS A 120 3.06 -4.57 -0.65
CA HIS A 120 4.01 -3.56 -1.09
C HIS A 120 4.13 -2.49 0.00
N PRO A 121 5.32 -2.33 0.63
CA PRO A 121 6.51 -3.20 0.51
C PRO A 121 6.38 -4.53 1.28
N LEU A 122 7.24 -5.49 0.96
CA LEU A 122 7.53 -6.63 1.81
C LEU A 122 8.42 -6.18 2.98
N SER A 123 8.06 -6.61 4.19
CA SER A 123 8.87 -6.43 5.41
C SER A 123 9.70 -7.67 5.74
N GLU A 124 9.31 -8.86 5.23
CA GLU A 124 10.08 -10.09 5.37
C GLU A 124 9.85 -11.05 4.18
N VAL A 125 10.93 -11.72 3.75
CA VAL A 125 10.88 -12.84 2.80
C VAL A 125 11.59 -14.05 3.36
N ASN A 126 10.84 -15.10 3.69
CA ASN A 126 11.40 -16.38 4.15
C ASN A 126 12.41 -16.22 5.31
N GLY A 127 12.06 -15.42 6.33
CA GLY A 127 12.93 -15.10 7.46
C GLY A 127 14.01 -14.04 7.19
N ASN A 128 14.10 -13.49 5.98
CA ASN A 128 15.00 -12.38 5.66
C ASN A 128 14.27 -11.05 5.84
N ASP A 129 14.78 -10.22 6.75
CA ASP A 129 14.27 -8.88 7.02
C ASP A 129 14.43 -7.97 5.80
N CYS A 130 13.33 -7.32 5.40
CA CYS A 130 13.29 -6.33 4.34
C CYS A 130 13.08 -4.90 4.86
N THR A 131 12.83 -4.68 6.16
CA THR A 131 12.49 -3.34 6.71
C THR A 131 13.55 -2.27 6.45
N ARG A 132 14.80 -2.67 6.18
CA ARG A 132 15.89 -1.77 5.74
C ARG A 132 15.70 -1.16 4.35
N SER A 133 14.72 -1.61 3.55
CA SER A 133 14.39 -0.98 2.28
C SER A 133 13.48 0.25 2.42
N PHE A 134 12.96 0.51 3.61
CA PHE A 134 11.99 1.57 3.91
C PHE A 134 12.74 2.87 4.17
N GLN A 135 13.33 3.40 3.11
CA GLN A 135 14.22 4.54 3.11
C GLN A 135 14.13 5.27 1.76
N PRO A 136 14.65 6.50 1.64
CA PRO A 136 14.64 7.23 0.37
C PRO A 136 15.21 6.38 -0.77
N ILE A 137 14.64 6.53 -1.96
CA ILE A 137 15.09 5.84 -3.19
C ILE A 137 16.03 6.81 -3.94
N PRO A 138 17.36 6.61 -3.90
CA PRO A 138 18.28 7.60 -4.43
C PRO A 138 18.14 7.76 -5.94
N GLY A 139 17.86 8.99 -6.39
CA GLY A 139 17.70 9.31 -7.82
C GLY A 139 16.30 9.02 -8.38
N TYR A 140 15.33 8.64 -7.53
CA TYR A 140 13.94 8.49 -7.93
C TYR A 140 13.22 9.84 -7.92
N ASP A 141 12.50 10.12 -9.00
CA ASP A 141 11.66 11.29 -9.21
C ASP A 141 10.20 10.91 -8.92
N ALA A 142 9.76 11.21 -7.69
CA ALA A 142 8.40 10.94 -7.25
C ALA A 142 7.41 11.95 -7.84
N TYR A 143 6.13 11.59 -7.89
CA TYR A 143 5.10 12.56 -8.24
C TYR A 143 5.00 13.63 -7.13
N ASP A 144 4.78 14.87 -7.55
CA ASP A 144 4.50 15.99 -6.65
C ASP A 144 3.14 15.81 -5.95
N ALA A 145 2.99 16.47 -4.80
CA ALA A 145 1.82 16.31 -3.95
C ALA A 145 0.59 16.96 -4.58
N GLU A 146 0.75 18.12 -5.23
CA GLU A 146 -0.36 18.83 -5.89
C GLU A 146 -1.06 17.93 -6.92
N ARG A 147 -0.28 17.29 -7.80
CA ARG A 147 -0.80 16.35 -8.78
C ARG A 147 -1.41 15.12 -8.13
N ALA A 148 -0.72 14.51 -7.16
CA ALA A 148 -1.18 13.28 -6.53
C ALA A 148 -2.45 13.49 -5.70
N PHE A 149 -2.42 14.38 -4.71
CA PHE A 149 -3.54 14.63 -3.81
C PHE A 149 -4.60 15.53 -4.45
N GLY A 150 -4.19 16.63 -5.07
CA GLY A 150 -5.09 17.64 -5.62
C GLY A 150 -5.79 17.20 -6.91
N GLU A 151 -5.14 16.40 -7.76
CA GLU A 151 -5.72 15.98 -9.04
C GLU A 151 -6.24 14.54 -9.08
N GLU A 152 -5.68 13.63 -8.28
CA GLU A 152 -6.05 12.21 -8.35
C GLU A 152 -6.72 11.68 -7.07
N TYR A 153 -6.02 11.62 -5.95
CA TYR A 153 -6.48 10.89 -4.76
C TYR A 153 -7.79 11.44 -4.19
N GLU A 154 -7.91 12.76 -4.00
CA GLU A 154 -9.13 13.40 -3.48
C GLU A 154 -10.31 13.35 -4.48
N LYS A 155 -9.99 13.25 -5.78
CA LYS A 155 -10.98 13.25 -6.87
C LYS A 155 -11.40 11.85 -7.31
N LEU A 156 -10.67 10.82 -6.90
CA LEU A 156 -10.99 9.45 -7.25
C LEU A 156 -12.30 9.05 -6.58
N THR A 157 -13.24 8.56 -7.37
CA THR A 157 -14.58 8.17 -6.89
C THR A 157 -14.74 6.66 -6.88
N CYS A 158 -15.63 6.18 -6.02
CA CYS A 158 -15.95 4.77 -5.92
C CYS A 158 -17.45 4.52 -5.76
N THR A 159 -17.80 3.26 -5.96
CA THR A 159 -19.07 2.68 -5.58
C THR A 159 -18.82 1.60 -4.53
N ILE A 160 -19.48 1.70 -3.37
CA ILE A 160 -19.40 0.70 -2.29
C ILE A 160 -20.78 0.06 -2.09
N ARG A 161 -20.81 -1.29 -2.07
CA ARG A 161 -22.03 -2.08 -1.87
C ARG A 161 -21.76 -3.25 -0.93
N ILE A 162 -22.76 -3.58 -0.11
CA ILE A 162 -22.77 -4.83 0.66
C ILE A 162 -23.40 -5.92 -0.20
N THR A 163 -22.72 -7.05 -0.35
CA THR A 163 -23.19 -8.25 -1.04
C THR A 163 -23.11 -9.46 -0.11
N GLY A 164 -24.14 -9.61 0.74
CA GLY A 164 -24.16 -10.64 1.78
C GLY A 164 -23.02 -10.44 2.78
N THR A 165 -22.07 -11.39 2.83
CA THR A 165 -20.90 -11.35 3.73
C THR A 165 -19.70 -10.64 3.13
N ALA A 166 -19.86 -9.93 2.01
CA ALA A 166 -18.80 -9.23 1.31
C ALA A 166 -19.13 -7.76 1.10
N ILE A 167 -18.08 -6.96 0.93
CA ILE A 167 -18.13 -5.59 0.43
C ILE A 167 -17.54 -5.60 -0.99
N GLN A 168 -18.29 -5.05 -1.93
CA GLN A 168 -17.82 -4.71 -3.27
C GLN A 168 -17.37 -3.26 -3.29
N ILE A 169 -16.18 -3.02 -3.84
CA ILE A 169 -15.61 -1.69 -4.08
C ILE A 169 -15.31 -1.64 -5.57
N GLU A 170 -15.85 -0.63 -6.25
CA GLU A 170 -15.62 -0.37 -7.67
C GLU A 170 -15.11 1.05 -7.83
N SER A 171 -14.01 1.22 -8.55
CA SER A 171 -13.44 2.53 -8.87
C SER A 171 -12.81 2.48 -10.26
N LYS A 172 -12.48 3.65 -10.80
CA LYS A 172 -11.68 3.76 -12.03
C LYS A 172 -10.23 3.39 -11.71
N LYS A 173 -9.47 3.11 -12.77
CA LYS A 173 -8.02 2.91 -12.67
C LYS A 173 -7.38 4.18 -12.10
N ALA A 174 -6.53 4.03 -11.09
CA ALA A 174 -5.65 5.08 -10.57
C ALA A 174 -4.31 5.04 -11.32
N GLY A 175 -3.61 6.17 -11.41
CA GLY A 175 -2.37 6.32 -12.18
C GLY A 175 -1.14 6.65 -11.33
N ILE A 176 -1.32 7.21 -10.13
CA ILE A 176 -0.21 7.68 -9.29
C ILE A 176 0.00 6.72 -8.11
N ASN A 177 1.27 6.40 -7.87
CA ASN A 177 1.71 5.47 -6.84
C ASN A 177 2.64 6.17 -5.84
N HIS A 178 3.88 6.45 -6.20
CA HIS A 178 4.86 7.10 -5.34
C HIS A 178 4.73 8.61 -5.34
N THR A 179 4.44 9.20 -4.19
CA THR A 179 4.27 10.64 -4.02
C THR A 179 5.21 11.17 -2.94
N GLN A 180 5.90 12.27 -3.26
CA GLN A 180 6.62 13.06 -2.26
C GLN A 180 5.72 14.20 -1.76
N PHE A 181 5.70 14.43 -0.45
CA PHE A 181 4.85 15.46 0.17
C PHE A 181 5.36 15.85 1.56
N HIS A 182 4.95 17.01 2.04
CA HIS A 182 5.06 17.38 3.45
C HIS A 182 3.80 16.96 4.19
N MET A 183 3.94 16.14 5.24
CA MET A 183 2.85 15.92 6.18
C MET A 183 2.96 16.93 7.32
N GLN A 184 1.82 17.42 7.80
CA GLN A 184 1.69 18.06 9.10
C GLN A 184 0.82 17.19 9.99
N ILE A 185 1.37 16.70 11.10
CA ILE A 185 0.64 15.80 11.98
C ILE A 185 -0.53 16.51 12.68
N VAL A 186 -1.67 15.81 12.77
CA VAL A 186 -2.88 16.22 13.47
C VAL A 186 -3.17 15.22 14.59
N GLY A 187 -2.86 15.62 15.83
CA GLY A 187 -2.93 14.82 17.03
C GLY A 187 -1.70 13.95 17.26
N LYS A 188 -1.84 12.88 18.05
CA LYS A 188 -0.73 11.99 18.41
C LYS A 188 -0.74 10.69 17.60
N PRO A 189 0.42 10.08 17.32
CA PRO A 189 0.49 8.74 16.76
C PRO A 189 -0.27 7.72 17.62
N LYS A 190 -0.95 6.77 16.96
CA LYS A 190 -1.73 5.71 17.60
C LYS A 190 -1.24 4.36 17.13
N LYS A 191 -1.02 3.43 18.08
CA LYS A 191 -0.75 2.04 17.72
C LYS A 191 -1.98 1.39 17.08
N GLY A 192 -1.75 0.70 15.98
CA GLY A 192 -2.72 -0.16 15.31
C GLY A 192 -2.59 -1.62 15.73
N ILE A 193 -3.03 -2.52 14.85
CA ILE A 193 -2.86 -3.97 15.01
C ILE A 193 -1.47 -4.37 14.51
N GLY A 194 -0.74 -5.14 15.33
CA GLY A 194 0.61 -5.60 15.01
C GLY A 194 1.59 -4.42 14.90
N SER A 195 2.43 -4.44 13.86
CA SER A 195 3.47 -3.43 13.60
C SER A 195 2.94 -2.13 12.99
N ALA A 196 1.67 -1.77 13.20
CA ALA A 196 1.08 -0.57 12.62
C ALA A 196 1.16 0.63 13.57
N VAL A 197 1.59 1.77 13.04
CA VAL A 197 1.45 3.08 13.69
C VAL A 197 0.66 3.99 12.75
N PHE A 198 -0.46 4.53 13.24
CA PHE A 198 -1.33 5.42 12.47
C PHE A 198 -1.24 6.84 12.98
N VAL A 199 -1.23 7.77 12.04
CA VAL A 199 -1.25 9.21 12.28
C VAL A 199 -2.33 9.83 11.41
N LEU A 200 -2.98 10.90 11.86
CA LEU A 200 -3.76 11.76 10.97
C LEU A 200 -2.88 12.94 10.58
N ALA A 201 -2.93 13.36 9.32
CA ALA A 201 -2.12 14.47 8.86
C ALA A 201 -2.83 15.30 7.81
N ASP A 202 -2.57 16.61 7.83
CA ASP A 202 -2.78 17.47 6.68
C ASP A 202 -1.56 17.34 5.74
N VAL A 203 -1.78 17.51 4.45
CA VAL A 203 -0.79 17.27 3.39
C VAL A 203 -0.54 18.57 2.64
N PHE A 204 0.72 18.87 2.40
CA PHE A 204 1.19 20.06 1.70
C PHE A 204 2.11 19.65 0.55
N ASP A 205 2.21 20.52 -0.46
CA ASP A 205 3.26 20.38 -1.47
C ASP A 205 4.61 20.74 -0.85
N ILE A 206 5.69 20.15 -1.37
CA ILE A 206 7.04 20.46 -0.89
C ILE A 206 7.49 21.87 -1.32
N ASN A 207 6.88 22.42 -2.36
CA ASN A 207 7.16 23.75 -2.87
C ASN A 207 6.13 24.80 -2.42
N ASP A 208 4.99 24.37 -1.88
CA ASP A 208 3.94 25.24 -1.34
C ASP A 208 3.38 24.64 -0.04
N GLU A 209 3.73 25.32 1.04
CA GLU A 209 3.47 24.92 2.41
C GLU A 209 2.37 25.75 3.10
N GLU A 210 1.74 26.68 2.37
CA GLU A 210 0.74 27.60 2.89
C GLU A 210 -0.66 26.96 2.91
N GLU A 211 -1.03 26.28 1.82
CA GLU A 211 -2.34 25.64 1.68
C GLU A 211 -2.24 24.12 1.68
N LYS A 212 -3.09 23.48 2.48
CA LYS A 212 -3.19 22.02 2.47
C LYS A 212 -3.96 21.52 1.26
N LEU A 213 -3.54 20.37 0.75
CA LEU A 213 -4.09 19.74 -0.47
C LEU A 213 -5.27 18.81 -0.20
N ASN A 214 -5.46 18.39 1.05
CA ASN A 214 -6.51 17.44 1.46
C ASN A 214 -7.69 18.16 2.14
N ALA A 215 -8.92 17.73 1.83
CA ALA A 215 -10.12 18.33 2.43
C ALA A 215 -10.28 18.01 3.92
N SER A 216 -9.73 16.89 4.37
CA SER A 216 -9.73 16.45 5.77
C SER A 216 -8.49 15.61 6.08
N PRO A 217 -7.98 15.60 7.33
CA PRO A 217 -6.76 14.88 7.67
C PRO A 217 -6.77 13.43 7.17
N VAL A 218 -5.74 13.08 6.41
CA VAL A 218 -5.55 11.75 5.82
C VAL A 218 -4.86 10.85 6.84
N ARG A 219 -5.24 9.57 6.87
CA ARG A 219 -4.55 8.60 7.73
C ARG A 219 -3.24 8.19 7.06
N MET A 220 -2.14 8.38 7.79
CA MET A 220 -0.81 7.91 7.42
C MET A 220 -0.53 6.58 8.14
N VAL A 221 0.08 5.64 7.43
CA VAL A 221 0.36 4.28 7.89
C VAL A 221 1.87 4.09 7.93
N PHE A 222 2.41 4.07 9.13
CA PHE A 222 3.80 3.77 9.42
C PHE A 222 3.94 2.32 9.89
N VAL A 223 5.09 1.72 9.59
CA VAL A 223 5.42 0.36 10.00
C VAL A 223 6.46 0.41 11.11
N ASP A 224 6.12 -0.15 12.26
CA ASP A 224 7.01 -0.22 13.41
C ASP A 224 8.36 -0.85 13.04
N GLY A 225 9.44 -0.34 13.61
CA GLY A 225 10.81 -0.73 13.27
C GLY A 225 11.41 -0.02 12.04
N THR A 226 10.65 0.74 11.26
CA THR A 226 11.19 1.56 10.16
C THR A 226 11.72 2.92 10.63
N PRO A 227 12.67 3.54 9.92
CA PRO A 227 13.15 4.89 10.25
C PRO A 227 12.02 5.93 10.33
N ALA A 228 11.08 5.91 9.38
CA ALA A 228 9.95 6.84 9.37
C ALA A 228 9.04 6.67 10.61
N ALA A 229 8.82 5.44 11.06
CA ALA A 229 8.04 5.18 12.28
C ALA A 229 8.75 5.65 13.56
N GLN A 230 10.09 5.60 13.59
CA GLN A 230 10.87 6.14 14.70
C GLN A 230 10.79 7.68 14.73
N ALA A 231 10.90 8.32 13.58
CA ALA A 231 10.80 9.77 13.46
C ALA A 231 9.42 10.29 13.88
N VAL A 232 8.35 9.67 13.38
CA VAL A 232 6.98 10.13 13.68
C VAL A 232 6.60 9.95 15.16
N ALA A 233 7.25 9.03 15.89
CA ALA A 233 6.98 8.80 17.30
C ALA A 233 7.37 9.98 18.20
N ALA A 234 8.28 10.85 17.72
CA ALA A 234 8.76 12.03 18.44
C ALA A 234 7.96 13.30 18.11
N LEU A 235 7.08 13.27 17.11
CA LEU A 235 6.36 14.46 16.63
C LEU A 235 5.15 14.80 17.53
N GLU A 236 4.94 16.09 17.71
CA GLU A 236 3.79 16.70 18.36
C GLU A 236 2.81 17.30 17.34
N ASP A 237 1.58 17.59 17.77
CA ASP A 237 0.54 18.19 16.92
C ASP A 237 1.05 19.47 16.22
N GLY A 238 0.94 19.53 14.90
CA GLY A 238 1.44 20.63 14.09
C GLY A 238 2.86 20.47 13.55
N ASP A 239 3.63 19.49 14.01
CA ASP A 239 4.96 19.22 13.45
C ASP A 239 4.87 18.71 12.00
N ARG A 240 5.93 18.96 11.23
CA ARG A 240 6.03 18.55 9.82
C ARG A 240 7.12 17.52 9.58
N MET A 241 6.95 16.76 8.50
CA MET A 241 7.94 15.80 8.01
C MET A 241 7.82 15.62 6.50
N ASN A 242 8.95 15.67 5.79
CA ASN A 242 9.04 15.33 4.38
C ASN A 242 9.02 13.81 4.17
N LEU A 243 8.12 13.34 3.31
CA LEU A 243 7.81 11.92 3.16
C LEU A 243 7.74 11.48 1.70
N LEU A 244 8.08 10.21 1.49
CA LEU A 244 7.69 9.41 0.33
C LEU A 244 6.61 8.41 0.78
N GLY A 245 5.49 8.36 0.06
CA GLY A 245 4.42 7.42 0.37
C GLY A 245 3.67 6.93 -0.86
N ILE A 246 2.87 5.88 -0.64
CA ILE A 246 2.00 5.27 -1.65
C ILE A 246 0.56 5.13 -1.11
N PRO A 247 -0.46 5.31 -1.95
CA PRO A 247 -1.85 5.26 -1.51
C PRO A 247 -2.32 3.82 -1.33
N ARG A 248 -3.29 3.63 -0.43
CA ARG A 248 -4.16 2.46 -0.40
C ARG A 248 -5.57 2.86 0.00
N VAL A 249 -6.55 2.03 -0.32
CA VAL A 249 -7.92 2.20 0.14
C VAL A 249 -7.99 2.06 1.66
N ASP A 250 -8.60 3.06 2.33
CA ASP A 250 -8.86 3.02 3.76
C ASP A 250 -10.03 2.07 4.05
N LEU A 251 -9.68 0.82 4.32
CA LEU A 251 -10.65 -0.23 4.63
C LEU A 251 -11.43 0.01 5.94
N ASN A 252 -10.93 0.88 6.83
CA ASN A 252 -11.65 1.25 8.04
C ASN A 252 -12.82 2.20 7.72
N LYS A 253 -12.59 3.22 6.88
CA LYS A 253 -13.64 4.08 6.35
C LYS A 253 -14.60 3.30 5.44
N VAL A 254 -14.11 2.41 4.58
CA VAL A 254 -14.98 1.54 3.76
C VAL A 254 -15.89 0.67 4.63
N SER A 255 -15.35 0.04 5.68
CA SER A 255 -16.13 -0.75 6.64
C SER A 255 -17.20 0.10 7.34
N ALA A 256 -16.85 1.31 7.77
CA ALA A 256 -17.78 2.24 8.41
C ALA A 256 -18.92 2.67 7.46
N ILE A 257 -18.57 3.04 6.21
CA ILE A 257 -19.56 3.36 5.16
C ILE A 257 -20.48 2.17 4.94
N ALA A 258 -19.93 0.98 4.73
CA ALA A 258 -20.72 -0.23 4.51
C ALA A 258 -21.69 -0.49 5.68
N LYS A 259 -21.24 -0.44 6.94
CA LYS A 259 -22.09 -0.63 8.13
C LYS A 259 -23.20 0.42 8.26
N GLY A 260 -22.97 1.64 7.77
CA GLY A 260 -23.97 2.71 7.73
C GLY A 260 -24.99 2.60 6.59
N LEU A 261 -24.76 1.73 5.59
CA LEU A 261 -25.70 1.55 4.49
C LEU A 261 -26.87 0.65 4.90
N ALA A 262 -28.09 1.11 4.62
CA ALA A 262 -29.27 0.25 4.65
C ALA A 262 -29.15 -0.88 3.60
N SER A 263 -29.80 -2.02 3.85
CA SER A 263 -29.86 -3.13 2.90
C SER A 263 -30.29 -2.65 1.51
N ASN A 264 -29.58 -3.12 0.46
CA ASN A 264 -29.77 -2.74 -0.95
C ASN A 264 -29.41 -1.29 -1.32
N LYS A 265 -28.83 -0.49 -0.41
CA LYS A 265 -28.28 0.82 -0.76
C LYS A 265 -26.83 0.71 -1.24
N THR A 266 -26.43 1.71 -2.00
CA THR A 266 -25.11 1.83 -2.61
C THR A 266 -24.58 3.20 -2.26
N TYR A 267 -23.33 3.25 -1.78
CA TYR A 267 -22.60 4.51 -1.67
C TYR A 267 -21.97 4.85 -3.02
N ARG A 268 -22.04 6.12 -3.42
CA ARG A 268 -21.31 6.69 -4.55
C ARG A 268 -20.71 8.01 -4.09
N GLY A 269 -19.39 8.15 -4.17
CA GLY A 269 -18.69 9.32 -3.68
C GLY A 269 -17.17 9.14 -3.75
N PRO A 270 -16.40 9.98 -3.06
CA PRO A 270 -14.94 9.85 -2.97
C PRO A 270 -14.52 8.44 -2.51
N LEU A 271 -13.42 7.93 -3.08
CA LEU A 271 -12.79 6.69 -2.62
C LEU A 271 -12.06 6.98 -1.31
N PRO A 272 -12.41 6.32 -0.19
CA PRO A 272 -11.65 6.49 1.04
C PRO A 272 -10.24 5.94 0.84
N TYR A 273 -9.23 6.76 1.10
CA TYR A 273 -7.83 6.38 1.00
C TYR A 273 -7.04 6.77 2.25
N GLU A 274 -5.87 6.15 2.38
CA GLU A 274 -4.83 6.40 3.36
C GLU A 274 -3.47 6.22 2.68
N ILE A 275 -2.40 6.73 3.28
CA ILE A 275 -1.05 6.68 2.69
C ILE A 275 -0.17 5.75 3.51
N ILE A 276 0.43 4.76 2.86
CA ILE A 276 1.55 3.99 3.40
C ILE A 276 2.80 4.86 3.29
N VAL A 277 3.50 5.06 4.40
CA VAL A 277 4.75 5.80 4.41
C VAL A 277 5.90 4.83 4.14
N LEU A 278 6.65 5.10 3.08
CA LEU A 278 7.79 4.30 2.65
C LEU A 278 9.10 4.82 3.24
N ALA A 279 9.25 6.14 3.30
CA ALA A 279 10.48 6.77 3.75
C ALA A 279 10.22 8.16 4.33
N GLN A 280 11.02 8.52 5.35
CA GLN A 280 11.29 9.91 5.66
C GLN A 280 12.37 10.41 4.69
N LEU A 281 12.09 11.52 4.03
CA LEU A 281 13.03 12.19 3.13
C LEU A 281 13.80 13.28 3.92
N PRO A 282 15.01 13.66 3.48
CA PRO A 282 15.66 14.86 3.97
C PRO A 282 14.79 16.10 3.72
N GLU A 283 14.91 17.10 4.60
CA GLU A 283 14.42 18.46 4.35
C GLU A 283 15.17 19.12 3.19
#